data_AF-A0A7G1INC7-F1
#
_entry.id   AF-A0A7G1INC7-F1
#
_cell.length_a   1.000
_cell.length_b   1.000
_cell.length_c   1.000
_cell.angle_alpha   90.00
_cell.angle_beta   90.00
_cell.angle_gamma   90.00
#
_symmetry.space_group_name_H-M   'P 1'
#
loop_
_entity.id
_entity.type
_entity.pdbx_description
1 polymer ?
#
loop_
_entity_poly.entity_id
_entity_poly.type
_entity_poly.pdbx_seq_one_letter_code
_entity_poly.pdbx_strand_id
1 'polypeptide(L)'
;MPFDIARIEAAVARAAREVAYDDPDMPATVARAVADTLGPRIASVERVGDFVEARLGEAGLDDVARAYIIYRQRRAELRAGKALLGVRDELKLSLAAVMVLRERYLLRDARGRPTESTGEMMDRTARCVAAAEDEYRTGSSAQWAERFATLLRNLEFLPNSPTLMNAGTDLGLLAGCFVLPVEDSLRSIFATLGQAAEVQRAGGGTGYTFSRVRPAGDRVASTGGTASGPMSFLRLYDTAADVVSMGGRRRGACMAVLDASHPDICDFISAKAESTSHLTHFNLSVGVGDAFLRAVERGGAHRLVNPRTGKTVARMPAAELFDAICQAAHACGDPGLVFLDTINRANPVPARGRIEATNPCGEVPLLPYESCNLGSINLARMITNGHLDWDRLGAVTEVAVRFLDDVIDVSRYPFPELAEATRASRKIGLGIMGLAELLASLGIPYDSVEGCGWPARSCAASSGTHTWRRGGWPKTGAHSRRSPTAGWSVLARGATHKSPLSPRPAPSH
;
A
#
# COMPACT_ATOMS: atom_id res chain seq x y z
N MET A 1 -33.06 -13.05 2.99
CA MET A 1 -32.31 -12.52 4.15
C MET A 1 -33.21 -12.60 5.38
N PRO A 2 -32.73 -13.07 6.54
CA PRO A 2 -33.50 -13.06 7.78
C PRO A 2 -33.84 -11.63 8.22
N PHE A 3 -34.98 -11.47 8.92
CA PHE A 3 -35.36 -10.21 9.52
C PHE A 3 -34.38 -9.85 10.65
N ASP A 4 -33.95 -8.59 10.71
CA ASP A 4 -32.90 -8.12 11.60
C ASP A 4 -33.29 -6.73 12.13
N ILE A 5 -33.83 -6.72 13.35
CA ILE A 5 -34.36 -5.52 14.03
C ILE A 5 -33.27 -4.48 14.30
N ALA A 6 -32.03 -4.92 14.54
CA ALA A 6 -30.91 -4.03 14.84
C ALA A 6 -30.58 -3.10 13.65
N ARG A 7 -30.94 -3.50 12.43
CA ARG A 7 -30.79 -2.64 11.24
C ARG A 7 -31.76 -1.47 11.24
N ILE A 8 -32.97 -1.68 11.74
CA ILE A 8 -33.98 -0.63 11.86
C ILE A 8 -33.52 0.36 12.93
N GLU A 9 -33.16 -0.16 14.10
CA GLU A 9 -32.63 0.63 15.22
C GLU A 9 -31.43 1.49 14.80
N ALA A 10 -30.43 0.89 14.15
CA ALA A 10 -29.25 1.63 13.70
C ALA A 10 -29.56 2.73 12.67
N ALA A 11 -30.55 2.51 11.80
CA ALA A 11 -30.99 3.50 10.82
C ALA A 11 -31.72 4.67 11.49
N VAL A 12 -32.61 4.38 12.44
CA VAL A 12 -33.32 5.41 13.24
C VAL A 12 -32.33 6.19 14.11
N ALA A 13 -31.40 5.51 14.79
CA ALA A 13 -30.38 6.16 15.61
C ALA A 13 -29.47 7.09 14.80
N ARG A 14 -29.20 6.76 13.53
CA ARG A 14 -28.45 7.64 12.64
C ARG A 14 -29.25 8.89 12.28
N ALA A 15 -30.54 8.74 11.95
CA ALA A 15 -31.41 9.87 11.66
C ALA A 15 -31.56 10.80 12.88
N ALA A 16 -31.70 10.24 14.08
CA ALA A 16 -31.77 10.99 15.34
C ALA A 16 -30.51 11.83 15.58
N ARG A 17 -29.32 11.25 15.40
CA ARG A 17 -28.04 11.97 15.52
C ARG A 17 -27.88 13.10 14.49
N GLU A 18 -28.40 12.92 13.27
CA GLU A 18 -28.31 13.93 12.21
C GLU A 18 -29.09 15.21 12.56
N VAL A 19 -30.09 15.11 13.43
CA VAL A 19 -30.89 16.23 13.94
C VAL A 19 -30.61 16.56 15.41
N ALA A 20 -29.54 16.01 15.98
CA ALA A 20 -29.17 16.20 17.39
C ALA A 20 -30.31 15.86 18.39
N TYR A 21 -31.06 14.79 18.12
CA TYR A 21 -32.10 14.28 19.02
C TYR A 21 -31.50 13.31 20.04
N ASP A 22 -31.53 13.70 21.32
CA ASP A 22 -30.84 13.03 22.43
C ASP A 22 -31.76 12.11 23.26
N ASP A 23 -32.28 11.05 22.62
CA ASP A 23 -32.93 9.93 23.31
C ASP A 23 -32.28 8.61 22.86
N PRO A 24 -31.50 7.94 23.74
CA PRO A 24 -30.81 6.70 23.40
C PRO A 24 -31.75 5.49 23.26
N ASP A 25 -32.93 5.52 23.89
CA ASP A 25 -33.88 4.39 23.91
C ASP A 25 -34.92 4.47 22.79
N MET A 26 -35.15 5.67 22.24
CA MET A 26 -36.09 5.90 21.15
C MET A 26 -35.84 5.00 19.93
N PRO A 27 -34.61 4.86 19.38
CA PRO A 27 -34.38 4.04 18.20
C PRO A 27 -34.78 2.57 18.38
N ALA A 28 -34.49 1.99 19.54
CA ALA A 28 -34.84 0.62 19.89
C ALA A 28 -36.37 0.47 20.05
N THR A 29 -37.02 1.49 20.63
CA THR A 29 -38.47 1.53 20.82
C THR A 29 -39.21 1.59 19.48
N VAL A 30 -38.78 2.45 18.56
CA VAL A 30 -39.32 2.52 17.19
C VAL A 30 -39.10 1.20 16.45
N ALA A 31 -37.89 0.63 16.54
CA ALA A 31 -37.57 -0.63 15.87
C ALA A 31 -38.45 -1.80 16.36
N ARG A 32 -38.71 -1.89 17.67
CA ARG A 32 -39.63 -2.89 18.26
C ARG A 32 -41.06 -2.68 17.77
N ALA A 33 -41.57 -1.46 17.82
CA ALA A 33 -42.92 -1.15 17.34
C ALA A 33 -43.13 -1.51 15.86
N VAL A 34 -42.11 -1.30 15.03
CA VAL A 34 -42.13 -1.70 13.60
C VAL A 34 -42.11 -3.23 13.46
N ALA A 35 -41.26 -3.92 14.21
CA ALA A 35 -41.18 -5.39 14.20
C ALA A 35 -42.51 -6.04 14.62
N ASP A 36 -43.13 -5.55 15.70
CA ASP A 36 -44.41 -6.02 16.20
C ASP A 36 -45.54 -5.83 15.17
N THR A 37 -45.49 -4.71 14.42
CA THR A 37 -46.49 -4.40 13.39
C THR A 37 -46.34 -5.26 12.14
N LEU A 38 -45.10 -5.54 11.72
CA LEU A 38 -44.81 -6.38 10.55
C LEU A 38 -45.20 -7.86 10.79
N GLY A 39 -44.92 -8.36 11.99
CA GLY A 39 -45.06 -9.77 12.33
C GLY A 39 -44.14 -10.68 11.49
N PRO A 40 -44.38 -12.01 11.44
CA PRO A 40 -43.52 -12.97 10.74
C PRO A 40 -43.64 -12.94 9.19
N ARG A 41 -44.14 -11.85 8.61
CA ARG A 41 -44.40 -11.74 7.17
C ARG A 41 -43.15 -11.30 6.40
N ILE A 42 -42.99 -11.83 5.18
CA ILE A 42 -42.01 -11.32 4.23
C ILE A 42 -42.43 -9.91 3.81
N ALA A 43 -41.60 -8.90 4.10
CA ALA A 43 -41.81 -7.52 3.69
C ALA A 43 -40.63 -7.03 2.84
N SER A 44 -40.91 -6.16 1.87
CA SER A 44 -39.86 -5.44 1.15
C SER A 44 -39.17 -4.41 2.06
N VAL A 45 -37.94 -4.04 1.73
CA VAL A 45 -37.18 -3.02 2.49
C VAL A 45 -37.92 -1.69 2.48
N GLU A 46 -38.59 -1.39 1.37
CA GLU A 46 -39.41 -0.21 1.19
C GLU A 46 -40.58 -0.21 2.17
N ARG A 47 -41.30 -1.34 2.28
CA ARG A 47 -42.43 -1.47 3.20
C ARG A 47 -42.00 -1.35 4.67
N VAL A 48 -40.84 -1.88 5.03
CA VAL A 48 -40.25 -1.69 6.37
C VAL A 48 -39.97 -0.19 6.60
N GLY A 49 -39.43 0.51 5.60
CA GLY A 49 -39.20 1.95 5.65
C GLY A 49 -40.49 2.75 5.90
N ASP A 50 -41.57 2.42 5.19
CA ASP A 50 -42.87 3.09 5.34
C ASP A 50 -43.42 2.95 6.78
N PHE A 51 -43.24 1.78 7.40
CA PHE A 51 -43.63 1.57 8.81
C PHE A 51 -42.78 2.38 9.79
N VAL A 52 -41.48 2.51 9.54
CA VAL A 52 -40.60 3.36 10.38
C VAL A 52 -41.05 4.81 10.30
N GLU A 53 -41.33 5.30 9.09
CA GLU A 53 -41.82 6.67 8.86
C GLU A 53 -43.15 6.92 9.59
N ALA A 54 -44.10 5.98 9.49
CA ALA A 54 -45.37 6.07 10.19
C ALA A 54 -45.20 6.09 11.72
N ARG A 55 -44.35 5.22 12.28
CA ARG A 55 -44.10 5.17 13.74
C ARG A 55 -43.40 6.42 14.27
N LEU A 56 -42.45 6.97 13.50
CA LEU A 56 -41.79 8.23 13.87
C LEU A 56 -42.80 9.40 13.85
N GLY A 57 -43.68 9.46 12.84
CA GLY A 57 -44.74 10.46 12.76
C GLY A 57 -45.78 10.36 13.89
N GLU A 58 -46.24 9.14 14.20
CA GLU A 58 -47.17 8.90 15.33
C GLU A 58 -46.56 9.27 16.69
N ALA A 59 -45.25 9.15 16.83
CA ALA A 59 -44.52 9.56 18.02
C ALA A 59 -44.23 11.07 18.09
N GLY A 60 -44.64 11.86 17.08
CA GLY A 60 -44.36 13.30 16.99
C GLY A 60 -42.89 13.64 16.70
N LEU A 61 -42.12 12.68 16.18
CA LEU A 61 -40.69 12.82 15.90
C LEU A 61 -40.44 13.29 14.46
N ASP A 62 -41.09 14.39 14.07
CA ASP A 62 -41.15 14.85 12.68
C ASP A 62 -39.78 15.17 12.07
N ASP A 63 -38.86 15.76 12.84
CA ASP A 63 -37.49 16.05 12.38
C ASP A 63 -36.70 14.76 12.12
N VAL A 64 -36.82 13.77 13.01
CA VAL A 64 -36.19 12.46 12.86
C VAL A 64 -36.81 11.72 11.66
N ALA A 65 -38.13 11.79 11.48
CA ALA A 65 -38.82 11.22 10.33
C ALA A 65 -38.32 11.82 9.01
N ARG A 66 -38.20 13.15 8.92
CA ARG A 66 -37.64 13.84 7.73
C ARG A 66 -36.21 13.39 7.44
N ALA A 67 -35.34 13.37 8.45
CA ALA A 67 -33.95 12.91 8.29
C ALA A 67 -33.89 11.44 7.82
N TYR A 68 -34.75 10.58 8.37
CA TYR A 68 -34.86 9.18 7.96
C TYR A 68 -35.31 9.01 6.50
N ILE A 69 -36.32 9.78 6.05
CA ILE A 69 -36.79 9.78 4.66
C ILE A 69 -35.66 10.18 3.70
N ILE A 70 -34.95 11.28 4.00
CA ILE A 70 -33.80 11.73 3.20
C ILE A 70 -32.72 10.66 3.13
N TYR A 71 -32.39 10.04 4.27
CA TYR A 71 -31.45 8.92 4.33
C TYR A 71 -31.88 7.75 3.44
N ARG A 72 -33.15 7.35 3.51
CA ARG A 72 -33.72 6.26 2.69
C ARG A 72 -33.66 6.59 1.20
N GLN A 73 -34.03 7.81 0.80
CA GLN A 73 -33.99 8.25 -0.59
C GLN A 73 -32.55 8.20 -1.13
N ARG A 74 -31.58 8.77 -0.42
CA ARG A 74 -30.15 8.70 -0.80
C ARG A 74 -29.66 7.26 -0.95
N ARG A 75 -30.10 6.35 -0.06
CA ARG A 75 -29.77 4.91 -0.16
C ARG A 75 -30.41 4.26 -1.37
N ALA A 76 -31.64 4.63 -1.73
CA ALA A 76 -32.32 4.14 -2.93
C ALA A 76 -31.60 4.62 -4.21
N GLU A 77 -31.24 5.90 -4.29
CA GLU A 77 -30.47 6.49 -5.39
C GLU A 77 -29.10 5.80 -5.55
N LEU A 78 -28.37 5.57 -4.45
CA LEU A 78 -27.11 4.82 -4.47
C LEU A 78 -27.29 3.39 -5.00
N ARG A 79 -28.37 2.70 -4.62
CA ARG A 79 -28.67 1.35 -5.13
C ARG A 79 -28.99 1.38 -6.62
N ALA A 80 -29.80 2.33 -7.07
CA ALA A 80 -30.12 2.51 -8.48
C ALA A 80 -28.85 2.82 -9.29
N GLY A 81 -28.02 3.75 -8.83
CA GLY A 81 -26.74 4.09 -9.45
C GLY A 81 -25.80 2.88 -9.58
N LYS A 82 -25.70 2.04 -8.55
CA LYS A 82 -24.88 0.81 -8.61
C LYS A 82 -25.50 -0.26 -9.51
N ALA A 83 -26.83 -0.36 -9.56
CA ALA A 83 -27.52 -1.29 -10.46
C ALA A 83 -27.23 -0.95 -11.94
N LEU A 84 -27.18 0.35 -12.29
CA LEU A 84 -26.78 0.81 -13.62
C LEU A 84 -25.34 0.41 -13.99
N LEU A 85 -24.45 0.29 -13.01
CA LEU A 85 -23.09 -0.18 -13.22
C LEU A 85 -23.00 -1.70 -13.45
N GLY A 86 -24.07 -2.45 -13.18
CA GLY A 86 -24.11 -3.90 -13.28
C GLY A 86 -23.28 -4.63 -12.21
N VAL A 87 -22.99 -3.96 -11.08
CA VAL A 87 -22.14 -4.53 -10.01
C VAL A 87 -22.97 -4.98 -8.82
N ARG A 88 -22.70 -6.20 -8.36
CA ARG A 88 -23.24 -6.74 -7.11
C ARG A 88 -22.37 -6.29 -5.93
N ASP A 89 -22.89 -5.36 -5.13
CA ASP A 89 -22.18 -4.78 -3.97
C ASP A 89 -22.70 -5.33 -2.63
N GLU A 90 -22.06 -6.40 -2.14
CA GLU A 90 -22.33 -7.01 -0.83
C GLU A 90 -21.69 -6.23 0.32
N LEU A 91 -20.60 -5.52 0.05
CA LEU A 91 -19.80 -4.79 1.04
C LEU A 91 -20.37 -3.40 1.37
N LYS A 92 -21.43 -2.97 0.65
CA LYS A 92 -22.12 -1.69 0.83
C LYS A 92 -21.18 -0.49 0.67
N LEU A 93 -20.25 -0.56 -0.27
CA LEU A 93 -19.21 0.43 -0.53
C LEU A 93 -19.79 1.77 -1.04
N SER A 94 -18.96 2.82 -1.15
CA SER A 94 -19.38 4.05 -1.82
C SER A 94 -19.56 3.84 -3.33
N LEU A 95 -20.31 4.70 -4.01
CA LEU A 95 -20.47 4.62 -5.47
C LEU A 95 -19.10 4.75 -6.18
N ALA A 96 -18.25 5.66 -5.71
CA ALA A 96 -16.89 5.84 -6.23
C ALA A 96 -16.04 4.56 -6.09
N ALA A 97 -16.10 3.90 -4.93
CA ALA A 97 -15.39 2.63 -4.73
C ALA A 97 -15.90 1.54 -5.68
N VAL A 98 -17.23 1.42 -5.85
CA VAL A 98 -17.83 0.47 -6.80
C VAL A 98 -17.41 0.76 -8.24
N MET A 99 -17.34 2.05 -8.64
CA MET A 99 -16.86 2.45 -9.97
C MET A 99 -15.40 2.03 -10.19
N VAL A 100 -14.52 2.28 -9.22
CA VAL A 100 -13.11 1.87 -9.29
C VAL A 100 -12.98 0.36 -9.36
N LEU A 101 -13.73 -0.38 -8.54
CA LEU A 101 -13.70 -1.85 -8.55
C LEU A 101 -14.18 -2.40 -9.89
N ARG A 102 -15.30 -1.90 -10.42
CA ARG A 102 -15.79 -2.25 -11.76
C ARG A 102 -14.73 -2.01 -12.82
N GLU A 103 -14.09 -0.86 -12.76
CA GLU A 103 -13.19 -0.45 -13.82
C GLU A 103 -11.90 -1.27 -13.82
N ARG A 104 -11.35 -1.57 -12.64
CA ARG A 104 -9.97 -2.07 -12.53
C ARG A 104 -9.80 -3.42 -11.83
N TYR A 105 -10.76 -3.87 -11.02
CA TYR A 105 -10.56 -5.00 -10.10
C TYR A 105 -11.43 -6.21 -10.40
N LEU A 106 -12.73 -6.00 -10.62
CA LEU A 106 -13.66 -7.09 -10.83
C LEU A 106 -13.33 -7.82 -12.13
N LEU A 107 -13.31 -9.15 -12.09
CA LEU A 107 -13.21 -9.97 -13.28
C LEU A 107 -14.35 -9.65 -14.25
N ARG A 108 -14.04 -9.78 -15.55
CA ARG A 108 -14.95 -9.43 -16.64
C ARG A 108 -15.07 -10.57 -17.64
N ASP A 109 -16.23 -10.68 -18.27
CA ASP A 109 -16.45 -11.58 -19.40
C ASP A 109 -15.85 -11.01 -20.70
N ALA A 110 -15.93 -11.77 -21.79
CA ALA A 110 -15.47 -11.35 -23.12
C ALA A 110 -16.19 -10.09 -23.66
N ARG A 111 -17.30 -9.67 -23.05
CA ARG A 111 -18.06 -8.46 -23.38
C ARG A 111 -17.73 -7.30 -22.44
N GLY A 112 -16.75 -7.46 -21.55
CA GLY A 112 -16.30 -6.44 -20.61
C GLY A 112 -17.22 -6.22 -19.40
N ARG A 113 -18.19 -7.11 -19.16
CA ARG A 113 -19.14 -7.01 -18.04
C ARG A 113 -18.59 -7.70 -16.80
N PRO A 114 -18.73 -7.12 -15.60
CA PRO A 114 -18.31 -7.76 -14.36
C PRO A 114 -18.95 -9.14 -14.16
N THR A 115 -18.14 -10.15 -13.86
CA THR A 115 -18.60 -11.53 -13.58
C THR A 115 -18.60 -11.88 -12.10
N GLU A 116 -17.95 -11.06 -11.28
CA GLU A 116 -17.89 -11.25 -9.83
C GLU A 116 -18.47 -10.04 -9.06
N SER A 117 -18.98 -10.30 -7.87
CA SER A 117 -19.41 -9.31 -6.88
C SER A 117 -18.21 -8.78 -6.11
N THR A 118 -18.42 -7.65 -5.41
CA THR A 118 -17.43 -7.12 -4.46
C THR A 118 -17.00 -8.13 -3.40
N GLY A 119 -17.90 -9.01 -2.95
CA GLY A 119 -17.61 -10.07 -1.98
C GLY A 119 -16.93 -11.28 -2.61
N GLU A 120 -17.39 -11.71 -3.79
CA GLU A 120 -16.78 -12.80 -4.54
C GLU A 120 -15.31 -12.50 -4.91
N MET A 121 -14.97 -11.24 -5.20
CA MET A 121 -13.59 -10.79 -5.39
C MET A 121 -12.72 -11.01 -4.15
N MET A 122 -13.23 -10.69 -2.96
CA MET A 122 -12.53 -10.92 -1.69
C MET A 122 -12.32 -12.41 -1.45
N ASP A 123 -13.33 -13.23 -1.73
CA ASP A 123 -13.25 -14.68 -1.55
C ASP A 123 -12.29 -15.34 -2.54
N ARG A 124 -12.30 -14.90 -3.82
CA ARG A 124 -11.34 -15.36 -4.83
C ARG A 124 -9.93 -15.08 -4.37
N THR A 125 -9.69 -13.86 -3.89
CA THR A 125 -8.38 -13.45 -3.39
C THR A 125 -7.95 -14.31 -2.21
N ALA A 126 -8.82 -14.46 -1.20
CA ALA A 126 -8.57 -15.27 -0.02
C ALA A 126 -8.24 -16.74 -0.35
N ARG A 127 -9.06 -17.38 -1.22
CA ARG A 127 -8.83 -18.77 -1.64
C ARG A 127 -7.52 -18.94 -2.42
N CYS A 128 -7.21 -18.01 -3.32
CA CYS A 128 -5.98 -18.05 -4.10
C CYS A 128 -4.75 -17.98 -3.18
N VAL A 129 -4.75 -17.05 -2.22
CA VAL A 129 -3.60 -16.85 -1.31
C VAL A 129 -3.47 -18.03 -0.34
N ALA A 130 -4.58 -18.49 0.24
CA ALA A 130 -4.58 -19.62 1.15
C ALA A 130 -4.15 -20.95 0.52
N ALA A 131 -4.07 -21.05 -0.82
CA ALA A 131 -3.58 -22.25 -1.49
C ALA A 131 -2.13 -22.60 -1.11
N ALA A 132 -1.29 -21.60 -0.77
CA ALA A 132 0.07 -21.84 -0.27
C ALA A 132 0.09 -22.67 1.02
N GLU A 133 -0.96 -22.61 1.83
CA GLU A 133 -1.01 -23.30 3.12
C GLU A 133 -0.93 -24.82 2.99
N ASP A 134 -1.45 -25.38 1.90
CA ASP A 134 -1.42 -26.82 1.66
C ASP A 134 -0.01 -27.36 1.37
N GLU A 135 0.94 -26.52 0.98
CA GLU A 135 2.36 -26.87 0.86
C GLU A 135 3.02 -27.13 2.23
N TYR A 136 2.49 -26.53 3.30
CA TYR A 136 3.01 -26.64 4.66
C TYR A 136 2.19 -27.60 5.53
N ARG A 137 0.86 -27.56 5.37
CA ARG A 137 -0.07 -28.47 6.03
C ARG A 137 -1.25 -28.73 5.09
N THR A 138 -1.21 -29.88 4.43
CA THR A 138 -2.26 -30.32 3.52
C THR A 138 -3.65 -30.28 4.16
N GLY A 139 -4.61 -29.66 3.46
CA GLY A 139 -5.99 -29.48 3.89
C GLY A 139 -6.24 -28.25 4.76
N SER A 140 -5.21 -27.44 5.04
CA SER A 140 -5.36 -26.23 5.87
C SER A 140 -5.77 -24.98 5.08
N SER A 141 -5.68 -25.01 3.75
CA SER A 141 -6.07 -23.89 2.88
C SER A 141 -7.51 -23.44 3.09
N ALA A 142 -8.45 -24.36 3.32
CA ALA A 142 -9.86 -24.03 3.55
C ALA A 142 -10.07 -23.17 4.80
N GLN A 143 -9.41 -23.53 5.91
CA GLN A 143 -9.48 -22.78 7.17
C GLN A 143 -8.87 -21.39 7.03
N TRP A 144 -7.74 -21.28 6.34
CA TRP A 144 -7.08 -19.99 6.11
C TRP A 144 -7.85 -19.11 5.12
N ALA A 145 -8.46 -19.69 4.09
CA ALA A 145 -9.31 -18.97 3.16
C ALA A 145 -10.49 -18.30 3.88
N GLU A 146 -11.11 -18.98 4.85
CA GLU A 146 -12.19 -18.40 5.66
C GLU A 146 -11.69 -17.23 6.52
N ARG A 147 -10.54 -17.38 7.19
CA ARG A 147 -9.93 -16.30 8.00
C ARG A 147 -9.59 -15.09 7.14
N PHE A 148 -8.94 -15.31 6.00
CA PHE A 148 -8.58 -14.26 5.06
C PHE A 148 -9.81 -13.57 4.48
N ALA A 149 -10.80 -14.32 4.01
CA ALA A 149 -12.03 -13.77 3.46
C ALA A 149 -12.79 -12.91 4.49
N THR A 150 -12.80 -13.33 5.75
CA THR A 150 -13.42 -12.57 6.85
C THR A 150 -12.79 -11.18 6.99
N LEU A 151 -11.45 -11.10 7.08
CA LEU A 151 -10.74 -9.83 7.20
C LEU A 151 -10.98 -8.91 5.98
N LEU A 152 -10.93 -9.49 4.77
CA LEU A 152 -11.12 -8.75 3.53
C LEU A 152 -12.56 -8.23 3.39
N ARG A 153 -13.57 -9.06 3.67
CA ARG A 153 -15.00 -8.68 3.61
C ARG A 153 -15.36 -7.64 4.66
N ASN A 154 -14.76 -7.71 5.85
CA ASN A 154 -14.94 -6.72 6.91
C ASN A 154 -14.15 -5.42 6.67
N LEU A 155 -13.31 -5.36 5.64
CA LEU A 155 -12.43 -4.23 5.32
C LEU A 155 -11.46 -3.90 6.46
N GLU A 156 -11.13 -4.89 7.29
CA GLU A 156 -10.19 -4.81 8.40
C GLU A 156 -8.74 -4.81 7.92
N PHE A 157 -8.50 -5.51 6.81
CA PHE A 157 -7.23 -5.57 6.11
C PHE A 157 -7.51 -5.55 4.61
N LEU A 158 -6.71 -4.82 3.84
CA LEU A 158 -6.72 -4.87 2.38
C LEU A 158 -5.29 -5.03 1.85
N PRO A 159 -5.02 -6.02 0.97
CA PRO A 159 -3.76 -6.10 0.28
C PRO A 159 -3.68 -5.05 -0.82
N ASN A 160 -2.51 -4.91 -1.42
CA ASN A 160 -2.30 -4.03 -2.56
C ASN A 160 -3.20 -4.37 -3.76
N SER A 161 -3.27 -3.44 -4.72
CA SER A 161 -4.13 -3.60 -5.88
C SER A 161 -3.81 -4.84 -6.72
N PRO A 162 -2.54 -5.15 -7.06
CA PRO A 162 -2.25 -6.32 -7.88
C PRO A 162 -2.70 -7.64 -7.25
N THR A 163 -2.64 -7.78 -5.91
CA THR A 163 -3.19 -8.95 -5.23
C THR A 163 -4.68 -9.12 -5.51
N LEU A 164 -5.50 -8.07 -5.32
CA LEU A 164 -6.95 -8.13 -5.59
C LEU A 164 -7.26 -8.35 -7.09
N MET A 165 -6.51 -7.70 -7.96
CA MET A 165 -6.73 -7.71 -9.42
C MET A 165 -6.31 -9.03 -10.08
N ASN A 166 -5.25 -9.67 -9.58
CA ASN A 166 -4.56 -10.77 -10.28
C ASN A 166 -4.67 -12.13 -9.59
N ALA A 167 -5.08 -12.21 -8.32
CA ALA A 167 -5.27 -13.47 -7.61
C ALA A 167 -6.21 -14.43 -8.38
N GLY A 168 -5.76 -15.65 -8.67
CA GLY A 168 -6.56 -16.64 -9.42
C GLY A 168 -6.78 -16.29 -10.90
N THR A 169 -5.98 -15.37 -11.47
CA THR A 169 -5.96 -15.07 -12.91
C THR A 169 -4.67 -15.57 -13.56
N ASP A 170 -4.61 -15.57 -14.90
CA ASP A 170 -3.42 -16.01 -15.63
C ASP A 170 -2.18 -15.13 -15.39
N LEU A 171 -2.37 -13.82 -15.20
CA LEU A 171 -1.28 -12.88 -14.91
C LEU A 171 -0.56 -13.25 -13.60
N GLY A 172 -1.32 -13.55 -12.54
CA GLY A 172 -0.82 -14.13 -11.29
C GLY A 172 0.25 -13.34 -10.52
N LEU A 173 0.69 -12.17 -10.97
CA LEU A 173 1.64 -11.32 -10.25
C LEU A 173 0.92 -10.54 -9.15
N LEU A 174 1.16 -10.89 -7.89
CA LEU A 174 0.44 -10.31 -6.75
C LEU A 174 1.21 -9.17 -6.06
N ALA A 175 2.54 -9.16 -6.20
CA ALA A 175 3.36 -8.10 -5.67
C ALA A 175 3.13 -6.77 -6.42
N GLY A 176 3.24 -5.67 -5.68
CA GLY A 176 2.86 -4.34 -6.18
C GLY A 176 3.93 -3.68 -7.02
N CYS A 177 5.18 -3.82 -6.60
CA CYS A 177 6.33 -3.12 -7.17
C CYS A 177 7.61 -3.94 -6.98
N PHE A 178 8.63 -3.60 -7.76
CA PHE A 178 9.95 -4.23 -7.71
C PHE A 178 11.05 -3.19 -7.91
N VAL A 179 12.25 -3.44 -7.39
CA VAL A 179 13.45 -2.69 -7.78
C VAL A 179 14.28 -3.52 -8.75
N LEU A 180 14.61 -2.96 -9.91
CA LEU A 180 15.39 -3.65 -10.94
C LEU A 180 16.78 -2.99 -11.08
N PRO A 181 17.86 -3.78 -11.20
CA PRO A 181 19.22 -3.26 -11.27
C PRO A 181 19.53 -2.68 -12.65
N VAL A 182 20.13 -1.49 -12.71
CA VAL A 182 20.66 -0.90 -13.95
C VAL A 182 22.18 -0.78 -13.81
N GLU A 183 22.92 -1.62 -14.54
CA GLU A 183 24.39 -1.58 -14.58
C GLU A 183 24.88 -0.74 -15.76
N ASP A 184 26.15 -0.31 -15.72
CA ASP A 184 26.81 0.51 -16.75
C ASP A 184 27.16 -0.28 -18.03
N SER A 185 26.14 -0.88 -18.66
CA SER A 185 26.26 -1.56 -19.95
C SER A 185 24.93 -1.56 -20.71
N LEU A 186 24.99 -1.41 -22.05
CA LEU A 186 23.77 -1.48 -22.87
C LEU A 186 23.02 -2.81 -22.70
N ARG A 187 23.75 -3.92 -22.52
CA ARG A 187 23.13 -5.23 -22.26
C ARG A 187 22.27 -5.20 -21.01
N SER A 188 22.78 -4.70 -19.89
CA SER A 188 22.00 -4.59 -18.65
C SER A 188 20.85 -3.60 -18.78
N ILE A 189 21.11 -2.42 -19.37
CA ILE A 189 20.10 -1.36 -19.52
C ILE A 189 18.89 -1.86 -20.34
N PHE A 190 19.12 -2.52 -21.48
CA PHE A 190 18.02 -3.00 -22.32
C PHE A 190 17.39 -4.30 -21.81
N ALA A 191 18.15 -5.19 -21.16
CA ALA A 191 17.56 -6.35 -20.48
C ALA A 191 16.60 -5.92 -19.38
N THR A 192 17.00 -4.93 -18.58
CA THR A 192 16.18 -4.37 -17.49
C THR A 192 14.95 -3.65 -18.03
N LEU A 193 15.05 -2.99 -19.18
CA LEU A 193 13.91 -2.36 -19.85
C LEU A 193 12.86 -3.40 -20.28
N GLY A 194 13.30 -4.53 -20.84
CA GLY A 194 12.42 -5.65 -21.18
C GLY A 194 11.77 -6.27 -19.94
N GLN A 195 12.55 -6.48 -18.88
CA GLN A 195 12.06 -6.97 -17.58
C GLN A 195 11.03 -6.01 -16.96
N ALA A 196 11.26 -4.71 -17.05
CA ALA A 196 10.34 -3.68 -16.58
C ALA A 196 9.00 -3.73 -17.33
N ALA A 197 9.03 -3.90 -18.65
CA ALA A 197 7.83 -4.02 -19.48
C ALA A 197 6.96 -5.22 -19.05
N GLU A 198 7.57 -6.37 -18.75
CA GLU A 198 6.85 -7.56 -18.25
C GLU A 198 6.18 -7.31 -16.89
N VAL A 199 6.90 -6.66 -15.96
CA VAL A 199 6.36 -6.28 -14.65
C VAL A 199 5.20 -5.30 -14.78
N GLN A 200 5.37 -4.26 -15.61
CA GLN A 200 4.38 -3.21 -15.81
C GLN A 200 3.13 -3.72 -16.55
N ARG A 201 3.29 -4.65 -17.51
CA ARG A 201 2.16 -5.34 -18.17
C ARG A 201 1.25 -6.02 -17.15
N ALA A 202 1.82 -6.60 -16.10
CA ALA A 202 1.09 -7.25 -15.02
C ALA A 202 0.54 -6.27 -13.95
N GLY A 203 0.74 -4.95 -14.14
CA GLY A 203 0.30 -3.90 -13.23
C GLY A 203 1.28 -3.59 -12.10
N GLY A 204 2.52 -4.08 -12.19
CA GLY A 204 3.59 -3.77 -11.23
C GLY A 204 4.22 -2.40 -11.48
N GLY A 205 4.68 -1.75 -10.41
CA GLY A 205 5.57 -0.60 -10.48
C GLY A 205 7.05 -1.00 -10.45
N THR A 206 7.95 -0.14 -10.94
CA THR A 206 9.38 -0.44 -10.99
C THR A 206 10.24 0.68 -10.44
N GLY A 207 11.24 0.35 -9.63
CA GLY A 207 12.22 1.29 -9.12
C GLY A 207 13.61 0.98 -9.67
N TYR A 208 14.40 2.03 -9.87
CA TYR A 208 15.74 1.93 -10.45
C TYR A 208 16.69 2.88 -9.73
N THR A 209 17.96 2.48 -9.66
CA THR A 209 19.06 3.44 -9.46
C THR A 209 19.79 3.60 -10.79
N PHE A 210 19.97 4.83 -11.24
CA PHE A 210 20.78 5.14 -12.42
C PHE A 210 22.20 5.58 -12.03
N SER A 211 22.52 5.59 -10.73
CA SER A 211 23.78 6.09 -10.17
C SER A 211 25.03 5.35 -10.64
N ARG A 212 24.87 4.14 -11.18
CA ARG A 212 25.98 3.34 -11.72
C ARG A 212 26.30 3.66 -13.17
N VAL A 213 25.33 4.20 -13.92
CA VAL A 213 25.52 4.55 -15.34
C VAL A 213 26.51 5.69 -15.45
N ARG A 214 27.49 5.59 -16.35
CA ARG A 214 28.49 6.65 -16.55
C ARG A 214 27.84 7.97 -17.01
N PRO A 215 28.45 9.13 -16.67
CA PRO A 215 27.87 10.42 -17.00
C PRO A 215 27.93 10.73 -18.49
N ALA A 216 27.12 11.70 -18.91
CA ALA A 216 27.16 12.24 -20.26
C ALA A 216 28.57 12.74 -20.61
N GLY A 217 29.02 12.46 -21.84
CA GLY A 217 30.36 12.80 -22.30
C GLY A 217 31.49 11.85 -21.86
N ASP A 218 31.24 10.87 -20.96
CA ASP A 218 32.28 9.89 -20.61
C ASP A 218 32.60 8.96 -21.81
N ARG A 219 33.81 8.40 -21.83
CA ARG A 219 34.31 7.60 -22.94
C ARG A 219 33.62 6.24 -23.01
N VAL A 220 33.25 5.81 -24.22
CA VAL A 220 32.77 4.46 -24.52
C VAL A 220 33.89 3.67 -25.19
N ALA A 221 34.53 2.77 -24.42
CA ALA A 221 35.74 2.08 -24.86
C ALA A 221 35.55 1.21 -26.12
N SER A 222 34.37 0.60 -26.28
CA SER A 222 34.08 -0.32 -27.40
C SER A 222 33.87 0.38 -28.74
N THR A 223 33.31 1.60 -28.75
CA THR A 223 32.99 2.35 -29.98
C THR A 223 33.92 3.54 -30.20
N GLY A 224 34.69 3.94 -29.20
CA GLY A 224 35.50 5.16 -29.22
C GLY A 224 34.68 6.46 -29.09
N GLY A 225 33.35 6.36 -28.97
CA GLY A 225 32.46 7.51 -28.84
C GLY A 225 32.27 8.01 -27.40
N THR A 226 31.31 8.92 -27.22
CA THR A 226 30.91 9.49 -25.93
C THR A 226 29.57 8.94 -25.45
N ALA A 227 29.40 8.83 -24.14
CA ALA A 227 28.18 8.36 -23.52
C ALA A 227 27.11 9.47 -23.49
N SER A 228 25.85 9.08 -23.60
CA SER A 228 24.70 9.98 -23.52
C SER A 228 24.20 10.26 -22.09
N GLY A 229 24.77 9.58 -21.09
CA GLY A 229 24.41 9.72 -19.67
C GLY A 229 23.07 9.07 -19.27
N PRO A 230 22.78 9.00 -17.96
CA PRO A 230 21.58 8.37 -17.41
C PRO A 230 20.29 9.06 -17.85
N MET A 231 20.30 10.39 -18.08
CA MET A 231 19.12 11.15 -18.50
C MET A 231 18.54 10.66 -19.83
N SER A 232 19.40 10.21 -20.76
CA SER A 232 18.95 9.65 -22.03
C SER A 232 18.20 8.32 -21.86
N PHE A 233 18.67 7.45 -20.96
CA PHE A 233 18.03 6.17 -20.68
C PHE A 233 16.77 6.33 -19.83
N LEU A 234 16.73 7.30 -18.92
CA LEU A 234 15.51 7.68 -18.20
C LEU A 234 14.37 8.02 -19.16
N ARG A 235 14.63 8.84 -20.18
CA ARG A 235 13.65 9.16 -21.23
C ARG A 235 13.20 7.92 -21.99
N LEU A 236 14.12 7.02 -22.33
CA LEU A 236 13.78 5.75 -22.98
C LEU A 236 12.85 4.89 -22.12
N TYR A 237 13.12 4.79 -20.82
CA TYR A 237 12.29 4.04 -19.87
C TYR A 237 10.90 4.68 -19.70
N ASP A 238 10.83 6.01 -19.71
CA ASP A 238 9.56 6.74 -19.60
C ASP A 238 8.67 6.47 -20.82
N THR A 239 9.25 6.56 -22.02
CA THR A 239 8.54 6.23 -23.27
C THR A 239 8.08 4.77 -23.30
N ALA A 240 8.93 3.84 -22.86
CA ALA A 240 8.54 2.43 -22.78
C ALA A 240 7.39 2.20 -21.79
N ALA A 241 7.44 2.85 -20.62
CA ALA A 241 6.37 2.76 -19.63
C ALA A 241 5.03 3.30 -20.16
N ASP A 242 5.05 4.38 -20.94
CA ASP A 242 3.86 4.92 -21.61
C ASP A 242 3.25 3.90 -22.58
N VAL A 243 4.08 3.32 -23.46
CA VAL A 243 3.66 2.30 -24.44
C VAL A 243 3.06 1.07 -23.76
N VAL A 244 3.69 0.56 -22.70
CA VAL A 244 3.20 -0.61 -21.94
C VAL A 244 1.91 -0.29 -21.18
N SER A 245 1.79 0.93 -20.63
CA SER A 245 0.62 1.38 -19.87
C SER A 245 -0.67 1.37 -20.69
N MET A 246 -0.59 1.63 -21.99
CA MET A 246 -1.76 1.61 -22.88
C MET A 246 -2.41 0.23 -23.00
N GLY A 247 -1.64 -0.86 -22.81
CA GLY A 247 -2.16 -2.24 -22.82
C GLY A 247 -2.51 -2.79 -21.44
N GLY A 248 -2.18 -2.08 -20.36
CA GLY A 248 -2.33 -2.54 -18.98
C GLY A 248 -3.63 -2.06 -18.31
N ARG A 249 -4.01 -2.73 -17.21
CA ARG A 249 -5.15 -2.30 -16.37
C ARG A 249 -4.90 -1.01 -15.58
N ARG A 250 -3.63 -0.58 -15.48
CA ARG A 250 -3.19 0.63 -14.76
C ARG A 250 -1.98 1.23 -15.44
N ARG A 251 -1.80 2.53 -15.23
CA ARG A 251 -0.59 3.26 -15.63
C ARG A 251 0.63 2.67 -14.91
N GLY A 252 1.69 2.40 -15.66
CA GLY A 252 3.01 2.04 -15.15
C GLY A 252 3.62 3.23 -14.41
N ALA A 253 4.17 2.97 -13.23
CA ALA A 253 4.84 3.96 -12.39
C ALA A 253 6.27 3.52 -12.15
N CYS A 254 7.19 4.48 -12.23
CA CYS A 254 8.61 4.29 -12.12
C CYS A 254 9.18 5.16 -10.99
N MET A 255 10.19 4.66 -10.27
CA MET A 255 11.08 5.47 -9.42
C MET A 255 12.46 5.52 -10.05
N ALA A 256 13.06 6.69 -10.13
CA ALA A 256 14.48 6.84 -10.44
C ALA A 256 15.22 7.48 -9.27
N VAL A 257 16.28 6.81 -8.83
CA VAL A 257 17.24 7.37 -7.88
C VAL A 257 18.55 7.69 -8.58
N LEU A 258 19.05 8.92 -8.36
CA LEU A 258 20.41 9.32 -8.74
C LEU A 258 21.13 9.85 -7.50
N ASP A 259 22.32 9.31 -7.20
CA ASP A 259 23.15 9.74 -6.08
C ASP A 259 23.56 11.21 -6.25
N ALA A 260 23.53 11.99 -5.17
CA ALA A 260 23.88 13.40 -5.18
C ALA A 260 25.32 13.68 -5.68
N SER A 261 26.21 12.69 -5.63
CA SER A 261 27.58 12.79 -6.16
C SER A 261 27.69 12.48 -7.66
N HIS A 262 26.61 12.08 -8.33
CA HIS A 262 26.66 11.79 -9.76
C HIS A 262 26.93 13.09 -10.56
N PRO A 263 27.80 13.08 -11.60
CA PRO A 263 28.12 14.31 -12.34
C PRO A 263 26.93 14.94 -13.06
N ASP A 264 25.94 14.13 -13.47
CA ASP A 264 24.72 14.61 -14.14
C ASP A 264 23.59 14.95 -13.15
N ILE A 265 23.90 15.20 -11.88
CA ILE A 265 22.89 15.45 -10.83
C ILE A 265 22.09 16.74 -11.07
N CYS A 266 22.72 17.80 -11.59
CA CYS A 266 22.03 19.06 -11.85
C CYS A 266 20.94 18.89 -12.91
N ASP A 267 21.25 18.22 -14.02
CA ASP A 267 20.28 17.90 -15.08
C ASP A 267 19.14 17.01 -14.55
N PHE A 268 19.46 16.09 -13.63
CA PHE A 268 18.45 15.24 -13.00
C PHE A 268 17.49 16.03 -12.10
N ILE A 269 18.00 17.01 -11.36
CA ILE A 269 17.21 17.87 -10.47
C ILE A 269 16.26 18.76 -11.28
N SER A 270 16.74 19.38 -12.36
CA SER A 270 15.93 20.32 -13.14
C SER A 270 14.99 19.65 -14.15
N ALA A 271 15.18 18.35 -14.43
CA ALA A 271 14.51 17.62 -15.51
C ALA A 271 13.00 17.84 -15.62
N LYS A 272 12.27 17.79 -14.49
CA LYS A 272 10.80 17.95 -14.46
C LYS A 272 10.35 19.40 -14.23
N ALA A 273 11.20 20.23 -13.65
CA ALA A 273 10.94 21.66 -13.50
C ALA A 273 11.01 22.39 -14.86
N GLU A 274 11.93 21.96 -15.74
CA GLU A 274 12.08 22.53 -17.09
C GLU A 274 11.02 22.03 -18.08
N SER A 275 10.49 20.81 -17.90
CA SER A 275 9.42 20.27 -18.75
C SER A 275 8.53 19.30 -17.98
N THR A 276 7.33 19.75 -17.64
CA THR A 276 6.33 18.94 -16.93
C THR A 276 5.72 17.83 -17.81
N SER A 277 6.00 17.83 -19.12
CA SER A 277 5.52 16.81 -20.06
C SER A 277 6.50 15.65 -20.25
N HIS A 278 7.71 15.74 -19.71
CA HIS A 278 8.71 14.69 -19.76
C HIS A 278 8.74 13.91 -18.44
N LEU A 279 9.13 12.63 -18.50
CA LEU A 279 9.31 11.79 -17.30
C LEU A 279 8.00 11.66 -16.48
N THR A 280 6.86 11.63 -17.17
CA THR A 280 5.54 11.62 -16.52
C THR A 280 5.20 10.30 -15.83
N HIS A 281 5.94 9.22 -16.13
CA HIS A 281 5.86 7.95 -15.41
C HIS A 281 6.85 7.86 -14.26
N PHE A 282 7.79 8.79 -14.14
CA PHE A 282 8.83 8.76 -13.13
C PHE A 282 8.54 9.72 -11.97
N ASN A 283 8.66 9.17 -10.77
CA ASN A 283 9.03 9.94 -9.59
C ASN A 283 10.56 9.96 -9.53
N LEU A 284 11.14 11.15 -9.35
CA LEU A 284 12.58 11.34 -9.25
C LEU A 284 12.97 11.52 -7.79
N SER A 285 14.10 10.95 -7.38
CA SER A 285 14.64 11.21 -6.05
C SER A 285 16.15 11.25 -6.04
N VAL A 286 16.70 12.24 -5.32
CA VAL A 286 18.13 12.34 -5.10
C VAL A 286 18.53 11.44 -3.94
N GLY A 287 19.43 10.52 -4.21
CA GLY A 287 20.06 9.69 -3.19
C GLY A 287 21.08 10.50 -2.39
N VAL A 288 20.82 10.72 -1.11
CA VAL A 288 21.69 11.50 -0.23
C VAL A 288 22.28 10.65 0.88
N GLY A 289 23.57 10.84 1.16
CA GLY A 289 24.27 10.28 2.32
C GLY A 289 24.45 11.32 3.43
N ASP A 290 24.81 10.86 4.63
CA ASP A 290 25.00 11.75 5.77
C ASP A 290 26.15 12.74 5.53
N ALA A 291 27.15 12.36 4.72
CA ALA A 291 28.28 13.23 4.38
C ALA A 291 27.86 14.45 3.57
N PHE A 292 26.89 14.30 2.65
CA PHE A 292 26.33 15.41 1.90
C PHE A 292 25.56 16.35 2.82
N LEU A 293 24.66 15.81 3.66
CA LEU A 293 23.87 16.61 4.59
C LEU A 293 24.74 17.40 5.58
N ARG A 294 25.79 16.77 6.14
CA ARG A 294 26.77 17.48 6.99
C ARG A 294 27.54 18.56 6.23
N ALA A 295 27.78 18.38 4.93
CA ALA A 295 28.41 19.41 4.11
C ALA A 295 27.44 20.59 3.89
N VAL A 296 26.14 20.34 3.68
CA VAL A 296 25.11 21.38 3.62
C VAL A 296 25.09 22.20 4.92
N GLU A 297 24.95 21.53 6.07
CA GLU A 297 24.89 22.19 7.39
C GLU A 297 26.11 23.07 7.70
N ARG A 298 27.29 22.69 7.19
CA ARG A 298 28.56 23.38 7.46
C ARG A 298 28.97 24.37 6.37
N GLY A 299 28.16 24.57 5.33
CA GLY A 299 28.54 25.39 4.17
C GLY A 299 29.76 24.85 3.42
N GLY A 300 29.94 23.52 3.40
CA GLY A 300 31.06 22.83 2.77
C GLY A 300 30.86 22.55 1.28
N ALA A 301 31.89 21.97 0.66
CA ALA A 301 31.85 21.53 -0.73
C ALA A 301 31.47 20.04 -0.86
N HIS A 302 30.62 19.73 -1.83
CA HIS A 302 30.28 18.37 -2.26
C HIS A 302 31.12 17.96 -3.47
N ARG A 303 31.41 16.66 -3.60
CA ARG A 303 32.21 16.12 -4.72
C ARG A 303 31.29 15.45 -5.72
N LEU A 304 31.48 15.76 -7.00
CA LEU A 304 30.91 15.01 -8.10
C LEU A 304 31.90 13.95 -8.55
N VAL A 305 31.49 12.68 -8.55
CA VAL A 305 32.34 11.50 -8.71
C VAL A 305 31.85 10.69 -9.91
N ASN A 306 32.73 10.44 -10.87
CA ASN A 306 32.40 9.56 -11.99
C ASN A 306 32.33 8.10 -11.47
N PRO A 307 31.17 7.42 -11.54
CA PRO A 307 30.95 6.11 -10.93
C PRO A 307 31.83 5.00 -11.53
N ARG A 308 32.24 5.12 -12.80
CA ARG A 308 33.11 4.16 -13.49
C ARG A 308 34.57 4.25 -13.03
N THR A 309 35.05 5.47 -12.77
CA THR A 309 36.48 5.71 -12.44
C THR A 309 36.74 5.93 -10.96
N GLY A 310 35.72 6.26 -10.17
CA GLY A 310 35.85 6.68 -8.78
C GLY A 310 36.53 8.04 -8.59
N LYS A 311 36.86 8.74 -9.68
CA LYS A 311 37.55 10.04 -9.62
C LYS A 311 36.57 11.17 -9.42
N THR A 312 36.94 12.13 -8.57
CA THR A 312 36.25 13.41 -8.47
C THR A 312 36.48 14.19 -9.76
N VAL A 313 35.40 14.55 -10.45
CA VAL A 313 35.45 15.31 -11.70
C VAL A 313 35.15 16.79 -11.48
N ALA A 314 34.39 17.12 -10.44
CA ALA A 314 34.07 18.48 -10.05
C ALA A 314 33.76 18.57 -8.55
N ARG A 315 33.70 19.79 -8.03
CA ARG A 315 33.20 20.09 -6.69
C ARG A 315 32.27 21.29 -6.78
N MET A 316 31.25 21.31 -5.95
CA MET A 316 30.31 22.42 -5.87
C MET A 316 29.89 22.67 -4.42
N PRO A 317 29.45 23.88 -4.07
CA PRO A 317 28.89 24.14 -2.75
C PRO A 317 27.71 23.22 -2.46
N ALA A 318 27.74 22.51 -1.32
CA ALA A 318 26.70 21.54 -0.98
C ALA A 318 25.35 22.24 -0.76
N ALA A 319 25.36 23.44 -0.16
CA ALA A 319 24.17 24.25 0.06
C ALA A 319 23.49 24.64 -1.26
N GLU A 320 24.24 25.07 -2.28
CA GLU A 320 23.66 25.40 -3.59
C GLU A 320 22.99 24.19 -4.25
N LEU A 321 23.61 23.00 -4.18
CA LEU A 321 22.99 21.78 -4.70
C LEU A 321 21.72 21.43 -3.93
N PHE A 322 21.72 21.59 -2.61
CA PHE A 322 20.55 21.34 -1.77
C PHE A 322 19.42 22.34 -2.04
N ASP A 323 19.74 23.62 -2.20
CA ASP A 323 18.78 24.67 -2.55
C ASP A 323 18.16 24.40 -3.92
N ALA A 324 18.95 23.95 -4.91
CA ALA A 324 18.42 23.55 -6.21
C ALA A 324 17.42 22.39 -6.11
N ILE A 325 17.70 21.38 -5.26
CA ILE A 325 16.76 20.28 -4.98
C ILE A 325 15.46 20.84 -4.39
N CYS A 326 15.56 21.69 -3.36
CA CYS A 326 14.39 22.27 -2.70
C CYS A 326 13.55 23.13 -3.64
N GLN A 327 14.20 23.94 -4.49
CA GLN A 327 13.52 24.80 -5.45
C GLN A 327 12.78 23.99 -6.51
N ALA A 328 13.42 22.96 -7.08
CA ALA A 328 12.77 22.06 -8.03
C ALA A 328 11.58 21.32 -7.39
N ALA A 329 11.78 20.74 -6.20
CA ALA A 329 10.73 20.05 -5.46
C ALA A 329 9.54 20.97 -5.12
N HIS A 330 9.80 22.23 -4.80
CA HIS A 330 8.74 23.23 -4.60
C HIS A 330 8.00 23.56 -5.90
N ALA A 331 8.73 23.66 -7.02
CA ALA A 331 8.17 24.05 -8.31
C ALA A 331 7.28 22.96 -8.94
N CYS A 332 7.66 21.68 -8.83
CA CYS A 332 6.95 20.60 -9.53
C CYS A 332 6.70 19.32 -8.70
N GLY A 333 7.09 19.28 -7.43
CA GLY A 333 6.96 18.10 -6.56
C GLY A 333 8.10 17.09 -6.68
N ASP A 334 9.08 17.33 -7.55
CA ASP A 334 10.24 16.47 -7.80
C ASP A 334 11.54 17.30 -7.87
N PRO A 335 12.71 16.72 -7.52
CA PRO A 335 12.89 15.37 -7.00
C PRO A 335 12.66 15.29 -5.48
N GLY A 336 12.26 14.12 -5.00
CA GLY A 336 12.30 13.77 -3.58
C GLY A 336 13.72 13.48 -3.06
N LEU A 337 13.83 13.09 -1.79
CA LEU A 337 15.09 12.68 -1.16
C LEU A 337 15.02 11.23 -0.68
N VAL A 338 16.06 10.46 -0.99
CA VAL A 338 16.25 9.09 -0.46
C VAL A 338 17.50 9.08 0.40
N PHE A 339 17.34 8.89 1.71
CA PHE A 339 18.43 8.87 2.69
C PHE A 339 19.15 7.51 2.69
N LEU A 340 20.08 7.32 1.76
CA LEU A 340 20.71 6.03 1.48
C LEU A 340 21.46 5.45 2.69
N ASP A 341 22.13 6.30 3.48
CA ASP A 341 22.86 5.83 4.66
C ASP A 341 21.91 5.39 5.78
N THR A 342 20.79 6.10 6.00
CA THR A 342 19.75 5.69 6.95
C THR A 342 19.11 4.37 6.54
N ILE A 343 18.74 4.23 5.26
CA ILE A 343 18.18 3.00 4.72
C ILE A 343 19.12 1.82 4.94
N ASN A 344 20.41 1.99 4.65
CA ASN A 344 21.37 0.89 4.75
C ASN A 344 21.78 0.58 6.19
N ARG A 345 21.75 1.55 7.11
CA ARG A 345 21.85 1.27 8.56
C ARG A 345 20.70 0.39 9.06
N ALA A 346 19.50 0.59 8.51
CA ALA A 346 18.29 -0.18 8.85
C ALA A 346 18.09 -1.43 7.98
N ASN A 347 18.98 -1.70 7.01
CA ASN A 347 18.83 -2.84 6.11
C ASN A 347 18.86 -4.14 6.92
N PRO A 348 17.79 -4.95 6.91
CA PRO A 348 17.73 -6.16 7.72
C PRO A 348 18.64 -7.27 7.19
N VAL A 349 19.10 -7.19 5.94
CA VAL A 349 19.90 -8.21 5.24
C VAL A 349 21.13 -7.61 4.54
N PRO A 350 22.02 -6.89 5.26
CA PRO A 350 23.09 -6.09 4.64
C PRO A 350 24.11 -6.94 3.87
N ALA A 351 24.28 -8.20 4.24
CA ALA A 351 25.18 -9.14 3.57
C ALA A 351 24.69 -9.57 2.16
N ARG A 352 23.44 -9.27 1.78
CA ARG A 352 22.93 -9.49 0.41
C ARG A 352 23.23 -8.33 -0.53
N GLY A 353 23.60 -7.16 0.01
CA GLY A 353 23.91 -5.99 -0.78
C GLY A 353 23.44 -4.69 -0.14
N ARG A 354 23.80 -3.60 -0.80
CA ARG A 354 23.37 -2.25 -0.47
C ARG A 354 22.06 -1.93 -1.17
N ILE A 355 21.13 -1.33 -0.46
CA ILE A 355 19.88 -0.81 -1.05
C ILE A 355 20.17 0.57 -1.64
N GLU A 356 19.85 0.76 -2.91
CA GLU A 356 20.20 1.97 -3.68
C GLU A 356 18.99 2.66 -4.30
N ALA A 357 17.81 2.04 -4.21
CA ALA A 357 16.57 2.57 -4.74
C ALA A 357 15.38 2.10 -3.87
N THR A 358 14.22 2.66 -4.17
CA THR A 358 12.93 2.27 -3.58
C THR A 358 11.97 1.89 -4.69
N ASN A 359 10.81 1.36 -4.33
CA ASN A 359 9.66 1.29 -5.23
C ASN A 359 9.17 2.72 -5.63
N PRO A 360 8.26 2.83 -6.63
CA PRO A 360 7.68 4.10 -7.10
C PRO A 360 7.18 5.07 -6.04
N CYS A 361 6.69 4.58 -4.91
CA CYS A 361 6.07 5.41 -3.88
C CYS A 361 7.05 5.83 -2.76
N GLY A 362 8.32 5.39 -2.80
CA GLY A 362 9.37 5.85 -1.87
C GLY A 362 9.37 5.18 -0.49
N GLU A 363 8.38 4.36 -0.18
CA GLU A 363 8.12 3.79 1.14
C GLU A 363 8.80 2.43 1.38
N VAL A 364 9.21 1.72 0.32
CA VAL A 364 9.86 0.41 0.42
C VAL A 364 11.23 0.40 -0.23
N PRO A 365 12.31 0.52 0.58
CA PRO A 365 13.67 0.29 0.12
C PRO A 365 13.92 -1.20 -0.16
N LEU A 366 14.31 -1.51 -1.39
CA LEU A 366 14.44 -2.89 -1.89
C LEU A 366 15.82 -3.10 -2.51
N LEU A 367 16.37 -4.30 -2.31
CA LEU A 367 17.52 -4.78 -3.08
C LEU A 367 17.08 -5.11 -4.51
N PRO A 368 18.03 -5.24 -5.45
CA PRO A 368 17.73 -5.72 -6.79
C PRO A 368 16.88 -6.98 -6.79
N TYR A 369 15.85 -6.96 -7.62
CA TYR A 369 14.84 -8.01 -7.83
C TYR A 369 13.94 -8.33 -6.63
N GLU A 370 14.06 -7.64 -5.50
CA GLU A 370 13.11 -7.82 -4.40
C GLU A 370 11.74 -7.22 -4.73
N SER A 371 10.71 -7.79 -4.13
CA SER A 371 9.32 -7.43 -4.37
C SER A 371 8.66 -6.75 -3.18
N CYS A 372 7.64 -5.97 -3.51
CA CYS A 372 6.85 -5.19 -2.58
C CYS A 372 5.49 -5.87 -2.35
N ASN A 373 5.44 -6.83 -1.41
CA ASN A 373 4.21 -7.52 -0.99
C ASN A 373 3.53 -6.71 0.10
N LEU A 374 2.53 -5.91 -0.27
CA LEU A 374 1.95 -4.89 0.61
C LEU A 374 0.51 -5.19 0.99
N GLY A 375 0.14 -4.75 2.19
CA GLY A 375 -1.24 -4.61 2.62
C GLY A 375 -1.35 -3.64 3.79
N SER A 376 -2.57 -3.17 4.05
CA SER A 376 -2.83 -2.18 5.09
C SER A 376 -3.97 -2.61 6.01
N ILE A 377 -3.75 -2.46 7.31
CA ILE A 377 -4.80 -2.63 8.33
C ILE A 377 -5.62 -1.33 8.40
N ASN A 378 -6.94 -1.46 8.43
CA ASN A 378 -7.84 -0.33 8.56
C ASN A 378 -8.07 0.04 10.03
N LEU A 379 -7.37 1.05 10.53
CA LEU A 379 -7.51 1.50 11.92
C LEU A 379 -8.93 1.99 12.25
N ALA A 380 -9.65 2.54 11.27
CA ALA A 380 -11.04 2.96 11.46
C ALA A 380 -12.00 1.79 11.70
N ARG A 381 -11.59 0.55 11.39
CA ARG A 381 -12.34 -0.68 11.71
C ARG A 381 -11.93 -1.32 13.04
N MET A 382 -10.93 -0.75 13.70
CA MET A 382 -10.43 -1.24 14.99
C MET A 382 -10.93 -0.37 16.16
N ILE A 383 -12.02 0.39 15.98
CA ILE A 383 -12.55 1.28 17.01
C ILE A 383 -13.76 0.62 17.67
N THR A 384 -13.68 0.46 18.99
CA THR A 384 -14.75 -0.08 19.84
C THR A 384 -14.99 0.89 20.98
N ASN A 385 -16.24 1.30 21.19
CA ASN A 385 -16.64 2.22 22.28
C ASN A 385 -15.81 3.50 22.38
N GLY A 386 -15.46 4.10 21.23
CA GLY A 386 -14.68 5.35 21.19
C GLY A 386 -13.18 5.17 21.49
N HIS A 387 -12.67 3.94 21.54
CA HIS A 387 -11.26 3.64 21.75
C HIS A 387 -10.72 2.67 20.70
N LEU A 388 -9.40 2.67 20.50
CA LEU A 388 -8.75 1.67 19.66
C LEU A 388 -8.73 0.31 20.38
N ASP A 389 -9.25 -0.70 19.71
CA ASP A 389 -9.23 -2.10 20.13
C ASP A 389 -7.88 -2.73 19.79
N TRP A 390 -6.98 -2.70 20.77
CA TRP A 390 -5.62 -3.21 20.63
C TRP A 390 -5.57 -4.73 20.42
N ASP A 391 -6.48 -5.47 21.03
CA ASP A 391 -6.54 -6.93 20.91
C ASP A 391 -7.00 -7.33 19.51
N ARG A 392 -8.01 -6.65 18.97
CA ARG A 392 -8.45 -6.84 17.58
C ARG A 392 -7.35 -6.47 16.60
N LEU A 393 -6.65 -5.35 16.82
CA LEU A 393 -5.51 -4.96 15.99
C LEU A 393 -4.41 -6.03 15.98
N GLY A 394 -4.09 -6.59 17.14
CA GLY A 394 -3.13 -7.70 17.26
C GLY A 394 -3.55 -8.94 16.48
N ALA A 395 -4.80 -9.39 16.65
CA ALA A 395 -5.35 -10.55 15.96
C ALA A 395 -5.40 -10.37 14.44
N VAL A 396 -5.79 -9.19 13.96
CA VAL A 396 -5.81 -8.85 12.53
C VAL A 396 -4.39 -8.80 11.97
N THR A 397 -3.44 -8.24 12.73
CA THR A 397 -2.03 -8.17 12.34
C THR A 397 -1.45 -9.57 12.10
N GLU A 398 -1.69 -10.53 13.00
CA GLU A 398 -1.20 -11.90 12.85
C GLU A 398 -1.68 -12.56 11.54
N VAL A 399 -2.97 -12.45 11.25
CA VAL A 399 -3.57 -13.01 10.03
C VAL A 399 -3.09 -12.27 8.78
N ALA A 400 -2.94 -10.95 8.84
CA ALA A 400 -2.44 -10.13 7.72
C ALA A 400 -0.98 -10.45 7.37
N VAL A 401 -0.11 -10.63 8.39
CA VAL A 401 1.28 -11.07 8.17
C VAL A 401 1.31 -12.43 7.47
N ARG A 402 0.49 -13.38 7.91
CA ARG A 402 0.39 -14.70 7.28
C ARG A 402 -0.08 -14.58 5.82
N PHE A 403 -1.13 -13.79 5.58
CA PHE A 403 -1.63 -13.53 4.23
C PHE A 403 -0.53 -13.00 3.31
N LEU A 404 0.25 -12.01 3.75
CA LEU A 404 1.32 -11.41 2.94
C LEU A 404 2.50 -12.37 2.73
N ASP A 405 2.78 -13.26 3.69
CA ASP A 405 3.78 -14.32 3.53
C ASP A 405 3.33 -15.36 2.48
N ASP A 406 2.06 -15.77 2.50
CA ASP A 406 1.49 -16.69 1.52
C ASP A 406 1.43 -16.10 0.10
N VAL A 407 1.23 -14.78 -0.02
CA VAL A 407 1.29 -14.07 -1.31
C VAL A 407 2.61 -14.31 -2.03
N ILE A 408 3.73 -14.42 -1.31
CA ILE A 408 5.05 -14.68 -1.89
C ILE A 408 5.08 -16.03 -2.62
N ASP A 409 4.44 -17.04 -2.03
CA ASP A 409 4.49 -18.42 -2.49
C ASP A 409 3.58 -18.63 -3.71
N VAL A 410 2.35 -18.08 -3.69
CA VAL A 410 1.38 -18.26 -4.79
C VAL A 410 1.58 -17.31 -5.98
N SER A 411 2.37 -16.25 -5.83
CA SER A 411 2.59 -15.27 -6.89
C SER A 411 3.37 -15.87 -8.07
N ARG A 412 2.94 -15.55 -9.30
CA ARG A 412 3.63 -15.91 -10.55
C ARG A 412 4.57 -14.78 -10.96
N TYR A 413 5.87 -15.04 -10.87
CA TYR A 413 6.90 -14.07 -11.24
C TYR A 413 7.26 -14.23 -12.73
N PRO A 414 7.39 -13.14 -13.49
CA PRO A 414 7.62 -13.20 -14.93
C PRO A 414 9.02 -13.73 -15.31
N PHE A 415 9.98 -13.70 -14.40
CA PHE A 415 11.33 -14.24 -14.62
C PHE A 415 11.96 -14.76 -13.31
N PRO A 416 12.90 -15.72 -13.40
CA PRO A 416 13.44 -16.45 -12.24
C PRO A 416 14.08 -15.56 -11.18
N GLU A 417 14.80 -14.52 -11.59
CA GLU A 417 15.56 -13.64 -10.69
C GLU A 417 14.65 -12.95 -9.67
N LEU A 418 13.46 -12.52 -10.08
CA LEU A 418 12.43 -11.96 -9.18
C LEU A 418 11.93 -13.00 -8.17
N ALA A 419 11.67 -14.22 -8.65
CA ALA A 419 11.14 -15.29 -7.84
C ALA A 419 12.16 -15.70 -6.76
N GLU A 420 13.42 -15.86 -7.15
CA GLU A 420 14.52 -16.21 -6.27
C GLU A 420 14.78 -15.12 -5.24
N ALA A 421 14.92 -13.85 -5.66
CA ALA A 421 15.18 -12.73 -4.74
C ALA A 421 14.04 -12.51 -3.76
N THR A 422 12.78 -12.61 -4.23
CA THR A 422 11.59 -12.48 -3.38
C THR A 422 11.52 -13.61 -2.37
N ARG A 423 11.64 -14.88 -2.78
CA ARG A 423 11.59 -16.03 -1.86
C ARG A 423 12.76 -16.06 -0.90
N ALA A 424 13.93 -15.58 -1.32
CA ALA A 424 15.11 -15.51 -0.46
C ALA A 424 14.95 -14.49 0.67
N SER A 425 14.32 -13.34 0.40
CA SER A 425 14.15 -12.27 1.39
C SER A 425 12.85 -12.39 2.18
N ARG A 426 11.79 -12.95 1.57
CA ARG A 426 10.40 -12.98 2.06
C ARG A 426 9.93 -11.64 2.63
N LYS A 427 10.33 -10.53 1.99
CA LYS A 427 9.95 -9.19 2.44
C LYS A 427 8.46 -8.95 2.22
N ILE A 428 7.82 -8.47 3.28
CA ILE A 428 6.44 -7.99 3.31
C ILE A 428 6.41 -6.57 3.87
N GLY A 429 5.44 -5.77 3.46
CA GLY A 429 5.17 -4.45 4.02
C GLY A 429 3.73 -4.37 4.50
N LEU A 430 3.53 -4.51 5.80
CA LEU A 430 2.24 -4.31 6.44
C LEU A 430 2.15 -2.87 6.95
N GLY A 431 1.32 -2.07 6.28
CA GLY A 431 1.03 -0.70 6.63
C GLY A 431 -0.28 -0.54 7.41
N ILE A 432 -0.68 0.72 7.56
CA ILE A 432 -1.96 1.13 8.14
C ILE A 432 -2.68 2.08 7.19
N MET A 433 -4.00 2.09 7.26
CA MET A 433 -4.87 3.10 6.66
C MET A 433 -5.93 3.52 7.70
N GLY A 434 -6.69 4.57 7.41
CA GLY A 434 -7.72 5.04 8.34
C GLY A 434 -7.18 5.80 9.56
N LEU A 435 -5.91 6.27 9.52
CA LEU A 435 -5.31 6.99 10.64
C LEU A 435 -6.01 8.34 10.90
N ALA A 436 -6.33 9.08 9.84
CA ALA A 436 -7.03 10.35 9.97
C ALA A 436 -8.43 10.16 10.56
N GLU A 437 -9.14 9.11 10.14
CA GLU A 437 -10.44 8.72 10.64
C GLU A 437 -10.39 8.25 12.09
N LEU A 438 -9.33 7.51 12.47
CA LEU A 438 -9.08 7.16 13.87
C LEU A 438 -8.91 8.42 14.71
N LEU A 439 -7.99 9.30 14.33
CA LEU A 439 -7.70 10.53 15.05
C LEU A 439 -8.95 11.42 15.17
N ALA A 440 -9.71 11.57 14.08
CA ALA A 440 -10.96 12.32 14.08
C ALA A 440 -12.02 11.70 15.01
N SER A 441 -12.13 10.37 15.04
CA SER A 441 -13.06 9.65 15.92
C SER A 441 -12.70 9.79 17.39
N LEU A 442 -11.41 9.97 17.70
CA LEU A 442 -10.91 10.22 19.04
C LEU A 442 -10.89 11.71 19.42
N GLY A 443 -11.23 12.61 18.49
CA GLY A 443 -11.13 14.05 18.71
C GLY A 443 -9.70 14.58 18.82
N ILE A 444 -8.72 13.89 18.22
CA ILE A 444 -7.28 14.20 18.35
C ILE A 444 -6.79 14.90 17.07
N PRO A 445 -6.29 16.15 17.15
CA PRO A 445 -5.66 16.83 16.01
C PRO A 445 -4.36 16.16 15.59
N TYR A 446 -4.08 16.13 14.29
CA TYR A 446 -2.89 15.48 13.73
C TYR A 446 -1.58 16.14 14.21
N ASP A 447 -1.58 17.46 14.31
CA ASP A 447 -0.45 18.32 14.73
C ASP A 447 -0.32 18.46 16.26
N SER A 448 -1.05 17.64 17.02
CA SER A 448 -0.89 17.57 18.47
C SER A 448 0.24 16.62 18.89
N VAL A 449 0.77 16.83 20.09
CA VAL A 449 1.76 15.91 20.71
C VAL A 449 1.21 14.48 20.77
N GLU A 450 -0.08 14.35 21.09
CA GLU A 450 -0.75 13.06 21.10
C GLU A 450 -0.87 12.47 19.69
N GLY A 451 -1.35 13.25 18.73
CA GLY A 451 -1.48 12.87 17.31
C GLY A 451 -0.17 12.33 16.72
N CYS A 452 0.95 13.01 17.00
CA CYS A 452 2.29 12.60 16.57
C CYS A 452 2.74 11.26 17.19
N GLY A 453 2.23 10.88 18.36
CA GLY A 453 2.54 9.62 19.02
C GLY A 453 1.79 8.40 18.45
N TRP A 454 0.65 8.61 17.79
CA TRP A 454 -0.21 7.51 17.31
C TRP A 454 0.42 6.62 16.25
N PRO A 455 1.09 7.12 15.20
CA PRO A 455 1.76 6.26 14.22
C PRO A 455 2.75 5.29 14.87
N ALA A 456 3.56 5.78 15.82
CA ALA A 456 4.54 4.96 16.52
C ALA A 456 3.87 3.91 17.42
N ARG A 457 2.78 4.25 18.11
CA ARG A 457 2.01 3.33 18.98
C ARG A 457 1.33 2.23 18.16
N SER A 458 0.67 2.59 17.06
CA SER A 458 0.01 1.63 16.17
C SER A 458 1.01 0.66 15.56
N CYS A 459 2.14 1.16 15.03
CA CYS A 459 3.21 0.32 14.50
C CYS A 459 3.86 -0.54 15.60
N ALA A 460 4.03 -0.01 16.83
CA ALA A 460 4.57 -0.76 17.96
C ALA A 460 3.63 -1.87 18.43
N ALA A 461 2.31 -1.68 18.41
CA ALA A 461 1.36 -2.74 18.75
C ALA A 461 1.37 -3.86 17.69
N SER A 462 1.39 -3.48 16.41
CA SER A 462 1.51 -4.44 15.30
C SER A 462 2.85 -5.19 15.29
N SER A 463 3.95 -4.53 15.69
CA SER A 463 5.27 -5.17 15.79
C SER A 463 5.57 -5.82 17.14
N GLY A 464 4.84 -5.49 18.21
CA GLY A 464 5.02 -5.99 19.57
C GLY A 464 4.22 -7.25 19.87
N THR A 465 3.05 -7.39 19.24
CA THR A 465 2.26 -8.64 19.22
C THR A 465 2.99 -9.74 18.44
N HIS A 466 3.73 -9.35 17.39
CA HIS A 466 4.76 -10.19 16.79
C HIS A 466 6.09 -9.98 17.50
N THR A 467 6.29 -10.65 18.63
CA THR A 467 7.67 -10.97 18.97
C THR A 467 8.26 -11.73 17.79
N TRP A 468 9.13 -11.09 17.02
CA TRP A 468 10.18 -11.72 16.20
C TRP A 468 11.16 -12.52 17.10
N ARG A 469 10.69 -13.02 18.26
CA ARG A 469 11.37 -13.94 19.16
C ARG A 469 11.59 -15.20 18.36
N ARG A 470 12.85 -15.37 17.94
CA ARG A 470 13.50 -16.66 17.65
C ARG A 470 12.52 -17.74 17.22
N GLY A 471 12.03 -17.67 15.99
CA GLY A 471 11.66 -18.89 15.31
C GLY A 471 10.50 -19.69 15.87
N GLY A 472 9.41 -19.04 16.30
CA GLY A 472 8.13 -19.67 16.62
C GLY A 472 7.35 -20.22 15.42
N TRP A 473 8.00 -20.46 14.29
CA TRP A 473 7.43 -21.31 13.23
C TRP A 473 7.60 -22.76 13.68
N PRO A 474 6.53 -23.56 13.83
CA PRO A 474 6.67 -24.97 14.18
C PRO A 474 7.63 -25.63 13.19
N LYS A 475 8.71 -26.23 13.69
CA LYS A 475 9.52 -27.18 12.92
C LYS A 475 8.71 -28.47 12.80
N THR A 476 7.70 -28.49 11.93
CA THR A 476 6.96 -29.71 11.63
C THR A 476 6.88 -29.87 10.12
N GLY A 477 7.62 -30.84 9.58
CA GLY A 477 7.61 -31.20 8.16
C GLY A 477 8.73 -30.59 7.31
N ALA A 478 8.98 -31.20 6.15
CA ALA A 478 10.19 -31.06 5.32
C ALA A 478 10.49 -29.65 4.75
N HIS A 479 9.60 -28.66 4.93
CA HIS A 479 9.75 -27.30 4.42
C HIS A 479 9.53 -26.26 5.52
N SER A 480 10.58 -25.52 5.89
CA SER A 480 10.48 -24.45 6.88
C SER A 480 10.09 -23.13 6.23
N ARG A 481 9.09 -22.42 6.77
CA ARG A 481 8.72 -21.04 6.37
C ARG A 481 9.76 -19.96 6.68
N ARG A 482 10.88 -20.35 7.29
CA ARG A 482 11.97 -19.39 7.52
C ARG A 482 12.55 -19.01 6.17
N SER A 483 12.67 -17.70 5.95
CA SER A 483 13.51 -17.18 4.87
C SER A 483 14.86 -17.91 4.87
N PRO A 484 15.36 -18.37 3.71
CA PRO A 484 16.69 -18.96 3.59
C PRO A 484 17.80 -18.04 4.12
N THR A 485 17.53 -16.74 4.16
CA THR A 485 18.45 -15.70 4.63
C THR A 485 18.15 -15.27 6.06
N ALA A 486 17.27 -15.95 6.79
CA ALA A 486 16.94 -15.62 8.17
C ALA A 486 18.18 -15.59 9.08
N GLY A 487 19.16 -16.47 8.88
CA GLY A 487 20.43 -16.45 9.64
C GLY A 487 21.33 -15.23 9.36
N TRP A 488 21.04 -14.52 8.27
CA TRP A 488 21.75 -13.32 7.82
C TRP A 488 21.06 -12.05 8.29
N SER A 489 19.86 -12.18 8.87
CA SER A 489 19.07 -11.07 9.37
C SER A 489 19.68 -10.48 10.65
N VAL A 490 19.68 -9.15 10.74
CA VAL A 490 20.01 -8.40 11.97
C VAL A 490 19.07 -8.79 13.13
N LEU A 491 17.81 -9.16 12.83
CA LEU A 491 16.83 -9.65 13.80
C LEU A 491 17.21 -11.02 14.37
N ALA A 492 17.79 -11.91 13.56
CA ALA A 492 18.26 -13.22 14.03
C ALA A 492 19.49 -13.10 14.95
N ARG A 493 20.21 -11.98 14.89
CA ARG A 493 21.31 -11.62 15.79
C ARG A 493 20.87 -10.83 17.03
N GLY A 494 19.55 -10.65 17.23
CA GLY A 494 18.97 -10.05 18.44
C GLY A 494 18.90 -8.52 18.44
N ALA A 495 19.19 -7.86 17.31
CA ALA A 495 19.04 -6.41 17.21
C ALA A 495 17.61 -6.07 16.73
N THR A 496 16.78 -5.58 17.66
CA THR A 496 15.48 -4.97 17.37
C THR A 496 15.65 -3.48 17.14
N HIS A 497 14.90 -2.90 16.19
CA HIS A 497 14.76 -1.44 16.10
C HIS A 497 14.13 -0.92 17.41
N LYS A 498 14.91 -0.24 18.25
CA LYS A 498 14.37 0.56 19.34
C LYS A 498 13.85 1.87 18.74
N SER A 499 12.54 2.07 18.80
CA SER A 499 11.97 3.39 18.49
C SER A 499 12.51 4.40 19.52
N PRO A 500 13.05 5.56 19.09
CA PRO A 500 13.49 6.61 20.00
C PRO A 500 12.33 7.22 20.82
N LEU A 501 11.08 6.89 20.48
CA LEU A 501 9.85 7.32 21.16
C LEU A 501 9.23 6.23 22.07
N SER A 502 10.00 5.22 22.48
CA SER A 502 9.51 4.26 23.47
C SER A 502 9.21 5.01 24.79
N PRO A 503 7.96 4.98 25.30
CA PRO A 503 7.64 5.65 26.56
C PRO A 503 8.47 4.98 27.65
N ARG A 504 9.28 5.77 28.36
CA ARG A 504 9.85 5.31 29.62
C ARG A 504 8.68 4.94 30.54
N PRO A 505 8.69 3.77 31.19
CA PRO A 505 7.68 3.48 32.20
C PRO A 505 7.70 4.60 33.25
N ALA A 506 6.53 5.15 33.54
CA ALA A 506 6.39 6.13 34.61
C ALA A 506 6.92 5.50 35.92
N PRO A 507 7.71 6.22 36.73
CA PRO A 507 8.14 5.70 38.02
C PRO A 507 6.90 5.48 38.89
N SER A 508 6.77 4.25 39.38
CA SER A 508 5.80 3.91 40.41
C SER A 508 6.11 4.71 41.67
N HIS A 509 5.16 5.52 42.11
CA HIS A 509 5.07 6.02 43.47
C HIS A 509 3.70 5.71 44.04
#